data_AF-A0A8C8WYH0-F1
#
_entry.id   AF-A0A8C8WYH0-F1
#
_cell.length_a   1.000
_cell.length_b   1.000
_cell.length_c   1.000
_cell.angle_alpha   90.00
_cell.angle_beta   90.00
_cell.angle_gamma   90.00
#
_symmetry.space_group_name_H-M   'P 1'
#
loop_
_entity.id
_entity.type
_entity.pdbx_description
1 polymer ?
#
loop_
_entity_poly.entity_id
_entity_poly.type
_entity_poly.pdbx_seq_one_letter_code
_entity_poly.pdbx_strand_id
1 'polypeptide(L)'
;MRLFLSVLLVALALCCYEANASACPAFVADISGFGKLLFKLSLAKYNAPEEAVRAVLDVKSCTDNISIPRKTILTEILGKITEKC
;
A
#
# COMPACT_ATOMS: atom_id res chain seq x y z
N MET A 1 -3.70 -7.68 41.44
CA MET A 1 -3.52 -6.93 40.18
C MET A 1 -2.40 -7.51 39.31
N ARG A 2 -2.42 -8.82 39.02
CA ARG A 2 -1.43 -9.48 38.13
C ARG A 2 -2.08 -10.08 36.88
N LEU A 3 -3.34 -10.51 36.98
CA LEU A 3 -4.09 -11.14 35.88
C LEU A 3 -4.42 -10.16 34.75
N PHE A 4 -4.71 -8.89 35.06
CA PHE A 4 -5.02 -7.88 34.05
C PHE A 4 -3.89 -7.67 33.04
N LEU A 5 -2.64 -7.72 33.50
CA LEU A 5 -1.47 -7.50 32.65
C LEU A 5 -1.25 -8.68 31.69
N SER A 6 -1.43 -9.91 32.17
CA SER A 6 -1.36 -11.12 31.35
C SER A 6 -2.48 -11.16 30.30
N VAL A 7 -3.71 -10.79 30.68
CA VAL A 7 -4.86 -10.76 29.76
C VAL A 7 -4.69 -9.65 28.71
N LEU A 8 -4.17 -8.47 29.10
CA LEU A 8 -3.84 -7.39 28.17
C LEU A 8 -2.77 -7.80 27.17
N LEU A 9 -1.71 -8.49 27.61
CA LEU A 9 -0.66 -8.97 26.71
C LEU A 9 -1.16 -10.03 25.73
N VAL A 10 -2.04 -10.93 26.16
CA VAL A 10 -2.67 -11.93 25.28
C VAL A 10 -3.63 -11.25 24.30
N ALA A 11 -4.40 -10.25 24.74
CA ALA A 11 -5.26 -9.47 23.85
C ALA A 11 -4.43 -8.65 22.84
N LEU A 12 -3.32 -8.05 23.24
CA LEU A 12 -2.40 -7.38 22.31
C LEU A 12 -1.80 -8.38 21.33
N ALA A 13 -1.37 -9.54 21.80
CA ALA A 13 -0.84 -10.59 20.93
C ALA A 13 -1.91 -11.12 19.95
N LEU A 14 -3.18 -11.22 20.35
CA LEU A 14 -4.26 -11.69 19.46
C LEU A 14 -4.78 -10.59 18.53
N CYS A 15 -4.86 -9.34 19.00
CA CYS A 15 -5.36 -8.19 18.22
C CYS A 15 -4.29 -7.53 17.36
N CYS A 16 -3.00 -7.73 17.66
CA CYS A 16 -1.88 -7.18 16.88
C CYS A 16 -1.12 -8.27 16.09
N TYR A 17 -1.59 -9.53 16.09
CA TYR A 17 -1.08 -10.57 15.19
C TYR A 17 -1.76 -10.44 13.82
N GLU A 18 -1.45 -9.34 13.13
CA GLU A 18 -1.73 -9.17 11.70
C GLU A 18 -0.75 -10.00 10.84
N ALA A 19 -0.53 -11.28 11.18
CA ALA A 19 0.36 -12.16 10.41
C ALA A 19 -0.30 -12.75 9.15
N ASN A 20 -1.60 -12.48 8.95
CA ASN A 20 -2.39 -12.88 7.77
C ASN A 20 -3.02 -11.66 7.08
N ALA A 21 -2.44 -10.47 7.27
CA ALA A 21 -2.98 -9.24 6.72
C ALA A 21 -2.71 -9.16 5.22
N SER A 22 -3.62 -9.76 4.44
CA SER A 22 -3.63 -9.63 2.99
C SER A 22 -3.56 -8.17 2.59
N ALA A 23 -2.75 -7.86 1.57
CA ALA A 23 -2.63 -6.51 1.06
C ALA A 23 -4.02 -5.92 0.71
N CYS A 24 -4.24 -4.67 1.10
CA CYS A 24 -5.50 -3.99 0.84
C CYS A 24 -5.81 -3.99 -0.67
N PRO A 25 -6.97 -4.54 -1.11
CA PRO A 25 -7.30 -4.61 -2.54
C PRO A 25 -7.27 -3.25 -3.24
N ALA A 26 -7.65 -2.17 -2.54
CA ALA A 26 -7.60 -0.81 -3.06
C ALA A 26 -6.17 -0.35 -3.34
N PHE A 27 -5.22 -0.71 -2.48
CA PHE A 27 -3.80 -0.42 -2.64
C PHE A 27 -3.17 -1.18 -3.81
N VAL A 28 -3.50 -2.47 -3.95
CA VAL A 28 -3.05 -3.30 -5.08
C VAL A 28 -3.57 -2.76 -6.41
N ALA A 29 -4.83 -2.33 -6.45
CA ALA A 29 -5.42 -1.70 -7.63
C ALA A 29 -4.74 -0.37 -8.01
N ASP A 30 -4.29 0.40 -7.02
CA ASP A 30 -3.63 1.68 -7.29
C ASP A 30 -2.17 1.53 -7.70
N ILE A 31 -1.44 0.60 -7.10
CA ILE A 31 -0.07 0.30 -7.53
C ILE A 31 -0.03 -0.22 -8.97
N SER A 32 -0.96 -1.11 -9.33
CA SER A 32 -1.10 -1.58 -10.71
C SER A 32 -1.56 -0.46 -11.66
N GLY A 33 -2.32 0.51 -11.14
CA GLY A 33 -2.74 1.72 -11.84
C GLY A 33 -1.70 2.85 -11.88
N PHE A 34 -0.60 2.76 -11.15
CA PHE A 34 0.35 3.86 -10.92
C PHE A 34 0.99 4.39 -12.22
N GLY A 35 1.15 3.53 -13.23
CA GLY A 35 1.63 3.89 -14.56
C GLY A 35 0.58 4.51 -15.49
N LYS A 36 -0.70 4.56 -15.09
CA LYS A 36 -1.79 5.06 -15.95
C LYS A 36 -1.81 6.60 -15.98
N LEU A 37 -2.19 7.15 -17.13
CA LEU A 37 -2.31 8.59 -17.35
C LEU A 37 -3.32 9.26 -16.38
N LEU A 38 -4.34 8.50 -15.96
CA LEU A 38 -5.44 8.97 -15.12
C LEU A 38 -5.29 8.64 -13.63
N PHE A 39 -4.07 8.34 -13.16
CA PHE A 39 -3.83 7.97 -11.76
C PHE A 39 -4.27 9.06 -10.76
N LYS A 40 -4.18 10.34 -11.14
CA LYS A 40 -4.68 11.43 -10.29
C LYS A 40 -6.19 11.30 -9.99
N LEU A 41 -6.99 10.81 -10.94
CA LEU A 41 -8.43 10.59 -10.74
C LEU A 41 -8.68 9.41 -9.79
N SER A 42 -7.85 8.37 -9.82
CA SER A 42 -7.99 7.25 -8.89
C SER A 42 -7.65 7.63 -7.44
N LEU A 43 -6.87 8.69 -7.21
CA LEU A 43 -6.61 9.20 -5.86
C LEU A 43 -7.82 9.93 -5.24
N ALA A 44 -8.76 10.44 -6.06
CA ALA A 44 -9.92 11.18 -5.57
C ALA A 44 -10.81 10.35 -4.62
N LYS A 45 -10.82 9.02 -4.78
CA LYS A 45 -11.59 8.09 -3.94
C LYS A 45 -11.17 8.11 -2.46
N TYR A 46 -9.98 8.61 -2.14
CA TYR A 46 -9.46 8.64 -0.77
C TYR A 46 -9.77 9.93 -0.01
N ASN A 47 -10.28 10.97 -0.70
CA ASN A 47 -10.49 12.30 -0.11
C ASN A 47 -9.29 12.79 0.72
N ALA A 48 -8.08 12.52 0.22
CA ALA A 48 -6.84 12.79 0.94
C ALA A 48 -6.48 14.29 0.91
N PRO A 49 -5.74 14.80 1.92
CA PRO A 49 -5.23 16.17 1.89
C PRO A 49 -4.41 16.43 0.63
N GLU A 50 -4.45 17.67 0.11
CA GLU A 50 -3.72 18.02 -1.11
C GLU A 50 -2.21 17.74 -1.01
N GLU A 51 -1.63 17.93 0.18
CA GLU A 51 -0.22 17.63 0.44
C GLU A 51 0.12 16.16 0.16
N ALA A 52 -0.71 15.23 0.65
CA ALA A 52 -0.53 13.80 0.41
C ALA A 52 -0.70 13.46 -1.08
N VAL A 53 -1.68 14.06 -1.76
CA VAL A 53 -1.89 13.86 -3.20
C VAL A 53 -0.67 14.33 -4.00
N ARG A 54 -0.11 15.50 -3.66
CA ARG A 54 1.09 16.04 -4.32
C ARG A 54 2.29 15.13 -4.13
N ALA A 55 2.55 14.66 -2.90
CA ALA A 55 3.65 13.76 -2.61
C ALA A 55 3.59 12.48 -3.46
N VAL A 56 2.40 11.88 -3.62
CA VAL A 56 2.25 10.68 -4.48
C VAL A 56 2.46 11.03 -5.96
N LEU A 57 1.97 12.18 -6.42
CA LEU A 57 2.18 12.63 -7.81
C LEU A 57 3.65 12.92 -8.11
N ASP A 58 4.42 13.40 -7.13
CA ASP A 58 5.86 13.61 -7.28
C ASP A 58 6.59 12.27 -7.49
N VAL A 59 6.27 11.24 -6.70
CA VAL A 59 6.81 9.88 -6.90
C VAL A 59 6.39 9.32 -8.27
N LYS A 60 5.15 9.61 -8.69
CA LYS A 60 4.67 9.23 -10.02
C LYS A 60 5.51 9.88 -11.12
N SER A 61 5.84 11.17 -10.99
CA SER A 61 6.67 11.87 -11.97
C SER A 61 8.05 11.22 -12.14
N CYS A 62 8.68 10.79 -11.04
CA CYS A 62 9.94 10.03 -11.08
C CYS A 62 9.76 8.70 -11.81
N THR A 63 8.67 7.99 -11.52
CA THR A 63 8.40 6.68 -12.10
C THR A 63 8.01 6.78 -13.57
N ASP A 64 7.36 7.86 -14.00
CA ASP A 64 6.96 8.08 -15.39
C ASP A 64 8.17 8.14 -16.32
N ASN A 65 9.33 8.61 -15.84
CA ASN A 65 10.60 8.64 -16.56
C ASN A 65 11.30 7.26 -16.69
N ILE A 66 10.81 6.23 -16.01
CA ILE A 66 11.35 4.87 -16.11
C ILE A 66 10.88 4.21 -17.41
N SER A 67 11.77 3.45 -18.06
CA SER A 67 11.42 2.70 -19.28
C SER A 67 10.35 1.65 -19.01
N ILE A 68 9.51 1.37 -20.02
CA ILE A 68 8.41 0.39 -19.92
C ILE A 68 8.90 -0.98 -19.41
N PRO A 69 10.01 -1.56 -19.91
CA PRO A 69 10.50 -2.86 -19.42
C PRO A 69 10.82 -2.86 -17.92
N ARG A 70 11.41 -1.77 -17.40
CA ARG A 70 11.71 -1.65 -15.96
C ARG A 70 10.45 -1.47 -15.13
N LYS A 71 9.45 -0.74 -15.63
CA LYS A 71 8.12 -0.64 -14.99
C LYS A 71 7.47 -2.01 -14.86
N THR A 72 7.52 -2.83 -15.92
CA THR A 72 6.99 -4.21 -15.90
C THR A 72 7.67 -5.07 -14.84
N ILE A 73 9.01 -5.02 -14.74
CA ILE A 73 9.77 -5.74 -13.72
C ILE A 73 9.36 -5.28 -12.31
N LEU A 74 9.20 -3.96 -12.11
CA LEU A 74 8.77 -3.41 -10.83
C LEU A 74 7.38 -3.91 -10.41
N THR A 75 6.43 -3.92 -11.36
CA THR A 75 5.07 -4.46 -11.12
C THR A 75 5.10 -5.95 -10.78
N GLU A 76 5.96 -6.74 -11.44
CA GLU A 76 6.11 -8.17 -11.14
C GLU A 76 6.66 -8.40 -9.72
N ILE A 77 7.68 -7.63 -9.32
CA ILE A 77 8.24 -7.69 -7.96
C ILE A 77 7.17 -7.34 -6.92
N LEU A 78 6.42 -6.26 -7.16
CA LEU A 78 5.35 -5.82 -6.27
C LEU A 78 4.23 -6.86 -6.16
N GLY A 79 3.88 -7.54 -7.27
CA GLY A 79 2.95 -8.67 -7.25
C GLY A 79 3.41 -9.79 -6.32
N LYS A 80 4.67 -10.23 -6.45
CA LYS A 80 5.26 -11.28 -5.60
C LYS A 80 5.34 -10.91 -4.12
N ILE A 81 5.52 -9.62 -3.80
CA ILE A 81 5.51 -9.13 -2.41
C ILE A 81 4.08 -9.17 -1.86
N THR A 82 3.12 -8.73 -2.66
CA THR A 82 1.69 -8.67 -2.30
C THR A 82 1.12 -10.06 -2.01
N GLU A 83 1.55 -11.09 -2.73
CA GLU A 83 1.16 -12.50 -2.49
C GLU A 83 1.69 -13.07 -1.17
N LYS A 84 2.69 -12.43 -0.56
CA LYS A 84 3.31 -12.85 0.70
C LYS A 84 2.84 -12.03 1.92
N CYS A 85 2.01 -11.01 1.71
CA CYS A 85 1.41 -10.19 2.77
C CYS A 85 0.23 -10.92 3.43
#